data_AF-A0A091NLS5-F1
#
_entry.id   AF-A0A091NLS5-F1
#
_cell.length_a   1.000
_cell.length_b   1.000
_cell.length_c   1.000
_cell.angle_alpha   90.00
_cell.angle_beta   90.00
_cell.angle_gamma   90.00
#
_symmetry.space_group_name_H-M   'P 1'
#
loop_
_entity.id
_entity.type
_entity.pdbx_description
1 polymer ?
#
loop_
_entity_poly.entity_id
_entity_poly.type
_entity_poly.pdbx_seq_one_letter_code
_entity_poly.pdbx_strand_id
1 'polypeptide(L)'
;MNDVLENELQCTICSEHFIEAVTLNCAHSFCSYCINEWMKRKVECPICRREIKSKTRSLVLDNCIDRMVEKLDVEMKEHRLTLIRERKEKQNVLVKPATDNDSSIISSIYSVLWMSGFESADSEEYSDFNGSYYYI
;
A
#
# COMPACT_ATOMS: atom_id res chain seq x y z
N MET A 1 -6.14 -27.39 -16.91
CA MET A 1 -4.98 -27.34 -15.99
C MET A 1 -4.79 -25.94 -15.37
N ASN A 2 -5.50 -24.90 -15.84
CA ASN A 2 -5.51 -23.56 -15.23
C ASN A 2 -6.51 -23.42 -14.06
N ASP A 3 -7.57 -24.22 -14.01
CA ASP A 3 -8.68 -24.05 -13.05
C ASP A 3 -8.26 -24.30 -11.59
N VAL A 4 -7.27 -25.17 -11.36
CA VAL A 4 -6.77 -25.46 -10.01
C VAL A 4 -6.02 -24.26 -9.44
N LEU A 5 -5.27 -23.52 -10.27
CA LEU A 5 -4.53 -22.34 -9.81
C LEU A 5 -5.45 -21.14 -9.57
N GLU A 6 -6.57 -21.06 -10.28
CA GLU A 6 -7.58 -20.00 -10.08
C GLU A 6 -8.22 -20.09 -8.70
N ASN A 7 -8.50 -21.30 -8.20
CA ASN A 7 -9.12 -21.48 -6.88
C ASN A 7 -8.14 -21.25 -5.72
N GLU A 8 -6.86 -21.60 -5.88
CA GLU A 8 -5.85 -21.47 -4.82
C GLU A 8 -5.41 -20.00 -4.58
N LEU A 9 -5.70 -19.10 -5.53
CA LEU A 9 -5.36 -17.68 -5.45
C LEU A 9 -6.54 -16.79 -5.01
N GLN A 10 -7.61 -17.40 -4.50
CA GLN A 10 -8.79 -16.70 -4.02
C GLN A 10 -8.78 -16.50 -2.51
N CYS A 11 -9.22 -15.31 -2.10
CA CYS A 11 -9.41 -14.96 -0.70
C CYS A 11 -10.71 -15.55 -0.18
N THR A 12 -10.63 -16.42 0.83
CA THR A 12 -11.81 -17.09 1.41
C THR A 12 -12.80 -16.14 2.10
N ILE A 13 -12.43 -14.88 2.36
CA ILE A 13 -13.33 -13.88 2.98
C ILE A 13 -14.23 -13.21 1.95
N CYS A 14 -13.71 -12.91 0.76
CA CYS A 14 -14.45 -12.18 -0.28
C CYS A 14 -14.70 -12.99 -1.55
N SER A 15 -14.17 -14.21 -1.65
CA SER A 15 -14.26 -15.10 -2.81
C SER A 15 -13.71 -14.50 -4.11
N GLU A 16 -12.73 -13.60 -3.99
CA GLU A 16 -12.08 -12.92 -5.11
C GLU A 16 -10.59 -13.21 -5.09
N HIS A 17 -9.93 -13.15 -6.26
CA HIS A 17 -8.47 -13.20 -6.34
C HIS A 17 -7.83 -12.19 -5.38
N PHE A 18 -6.77 -12.59 -4.67
CA PHE A 18 -6.17 -11.71 -3.65
C PHE A 18 -5.86 -10.31 -4.22
N ILE A 19 -6.29 -9.28 -3.50
CA ILE A 19 -5.89 -7.89 -3.73
C ILE A 19 -5.00 -7.53 -2.57
N GLU A 20 -3.74 -7.21 -2.88
CA GLU A 20 -2.72 -6.94 -1.87
C GLU A 20 -2.58 -8.10 -0.88
N ALA A 21 -2.13 -9.25 -1.38
CA ALA A 21 -2.05 -10.48 -0.62
C ALA A 21 -1.18 -10.31 0.64
N VAL A 22 -1.71 -10.80 1.76
CA VAL A 22 -1.03 -10.79 3.06
C VAL A 22 -1.07 -12.18 3.63
N THR A 23 0.11 -12.70 3.98
CA THR A 23 0.26 -13.99 4.62
C THR A 23 0.45 -13.79 6.12
N LEU A 24 -0.29 -14.54 6.91
CA LEU A 24 -0.21 -14.52 8.37
C LEU A 24 0.91 -15.43 8.90
N ASN A 25 1.27 -15.28 10.17
CA ASN A 25 2.20 -16.19 10.88
C ASN A 25 1.80 -17.67 10.80
N CYS A 26 0.51 -17.96 10.55
CA CYS A 26 -0.02 -19.31 10.40
C CYS A 26 0.00 -19.84 8.95
N ALA A 27 0.66 -19.12 8.03
CA ALA A 27 0.81 -19.38 6.59
C ALA A 27 -0.46 -19.26 5.73
N HIS A 28 -1.59 -18.84 6.29
CA HIS A 28 -2.79 -18.53 5.50
C HIS A 28 -2.74 -17.11 4.92
N SER A 29 -3.23 -16.96 3.69
CA SER A 29 -3.21 -15.71 2.94
C SER A 29 -4.60 -15.14 2.75
N PHE A 30 -4.71 -13.81 2.78
CA PHE A 30 -5.95 -13.04 2.61
C PHE A 30 -5.66 -11.73 1.88
N CYS A 31 -6.70 -11.04 1.38
CA CYS A 31 -6.54 -9.65 0.95
C CYS A 31 -6.20 -8.76 2.17
N SER A 32 -5.34 -7.77 1.98
CA SER A 32 -5.00 -6.79 3.03
C SER A 32 -6.23 -6.14 3.64
N TYR A 33 -7.14 -5.65 2.79
CA TYR A 33 -8.41 -5.08 3.23
C TYR A 33 -9.23 -6.05 4.08
N CYS A 34 -9.44 -7.28 3.58
CA CYS A 34 -10.31 -8.25 4.22
C CYS A 34 -9.81 -8.68 5.60
N ILE A 35 -8.51 -8.95 5.74
CA ILE A 35 -7.97 -9.38 7.03
C ILE A 35 -7.94 -8.25 8.04
N ASN A 36 -7.66 -7.01 7.61
CA ASN A 36 -7.74 -5.85 8.50
C ASN A 36 -9.18 -5.63 8.98
N GLU A 37 -10.19 -5.81 8.13
CA GLU A 37 -11.60 -5.69 8.52
C GLU A 37 -12.02 -6.79 9.50
N TRP A 38 -11.56 -8.02 9.28
CA TRP A 38 -11.78 -9.16 10.19
C TRP A 38 -11.17 -8.91 11.58
N MET A 39 -9.94 -8.40 11.61
CA MET A 39 -9.20 -8.12 12.85
C MET A 39 -9.86 -7.04 13.72
N LYS A 40 -10.73 -6.18 13.17
CA LYS A 40 -11.55 -5.26 13.98
C LYS A 40 -12.51 -5.99 14.92
N ARG A 41 -12.87 -7.24 14.60
CA ARG A 41 -13.80 -8.08 15.39
C ARG A 41 -13.06 -9.16 16.17
N LYS A 42 -12.12 -9.87 15.52
CA LYS A 42 -11.39 -11.00 16.11
C LYS A 42 -9.95 -11.05 15.61
N VAL A 43 -8.97 -11.15 16.52
CA VAL A 43 -7.54 -11.23 16.20
C VAL A 43 -7.10 -12.69 16.02
N GLU A 44 -7.86 -13.44 15.20
CA GLU A 44 -7.66 -14.87 14.94
C GLU A 44 -7.76 -15.15 13.45
N CYS A 45 -6.99 -16.11 12.95
CA CYS A 45 -7.05 -16.53 11.55
C CYS A 45 -8.45 -17.06 11.19
N PRO A 46 -9.11 -16.56 10.13
CA PRO A 46 -10.43 -17.05 9.69
C PRO A 46 -10.50 -18.55 9.39
N ILE A 47 -9.37 -19.15 8.97
CA ILE A 47 -9.30 -20.56 8.55
C ILE A 47 -8.97 -21.46 9.74
N CYS A 48 -7.83 -21.24 10.38
CA CYS A 48 -7.31 -22.15 11.42
C CYS A 48 -7.51 -21.66 12.86
N ARG A 49 -8.10 -20.48 13.06
CA ARG A 49 -8.39 -19.87 14.37
C ARG A 49 -7.18 -19.61 15.27
N ARG A 50 -5.95 -19.77 14.76
CA ARG A 50 -4.73 -19.37 15.46
C ARG A 50 -4.67 -17.84 15.59
N GLU A 51 -4.17 -17.37 16.73
CA GLU A 51 -3.92 -15.95 16.98
C GLU A 51 -3.00 -15.33 15.91
N ILE A 52 -3.37 -14.13 15.47
CA ILE A 52 -2.62 -13.38 14.46
C ILE A 52 -1.52 -12.59 15.15
N LYS A 53 -0.26 -13.00 14.96
CA LYS A 53 0.92 -12.36 15.55
C LYS A 53 1.69 -11.50 14.57
N SER A 54 1.65 -11.86 13.29
CA SER A 54 2.28 -11.09 12.23
C SER A 54 1.49 -11.20 10.92
N LYS A 55 1.67 -10.19 10.08
CA LYS A 55 1.09 -10.08 8.75
C LYS A 55 2.15 -9.55 7.79
N THR A 56 2.42 -10.26 6.71
CA THR A 56 3.47 -9.92 5.75
C THR A 56 2.91 -9.86 4.34
N ARG A 57 3.18 -8.77 3.62
CA ARG A 57 2.79 -8.63 2.21
C ARG A 57 3.54 -9.65 1.35
N SER A 58 2.81 -10.34 0.48
CA SER A 58 3.39 -11.34 -0.43
C SER A 58 3.41 -10.81 -1.86
N LEU A 59 4.52 -10.18 -2.24
CA LEU A 59 4.72 -9.67 -3.61
C LEU A 59 4.70 -10.78 -4.66
N VAL A 60 5.12 -11.99 -4.28
CA VAL A 60 5.09 -13.15 -5.18
C VAL A 60 3.65 -13.50 -5.55
N LEU A 61 2.73 -13.52 -4.57
CA LEU A 61 1.31 -13.76 -4.84
C LEU A 61 0.70 -12.63 -5.67
N ASP A 62 0.98 -11.37 -5.32
CA ASP A 62 0.50 -10.20 -6.07
C ASP A 62 0.94 -10.30 -7.55
N ASN A 63 2.24 -10.50 -7.81
CA ASN A 63 2.78 -10.62 -9.17
C ASN A 63 2.23 -11.83 -9.94
N CYS A 64 1.99 -12.96 -9.28
CA CYS A 64 1.39 -14.14 -9.90
C CYS A 64 -0.05 -13.88 -10.33
N ILE A 65 -0.83 -13.23 -9.46
CA ILE A 65 -2.22 -12.88 -9.75
C ILE A 65 -2.29 -11.87 -10.88
N ASP A 66 -1.43 -10.85 -10.90
CA ASP A 66 -1.43 -9.85 -11.96
C ASP A 66 -1.18 -10.49 -13.34
N ARG A 67 -0.23 -11.42 -13.45
CA ARG A 67 0.00 -12.18 -14.70
C ARG A 67 -1.16 -13.09 -15.08
N MET A 68 -1.91 -13.60 -14.10
CA MET A 68 -3.07 -14.45 -14.35
C MET A 68 -4.26 -13.61 -14.83
N VAL A 69 -4.53 -12.51 -14.13
CA VAL A 69 -5.60 -11.55 -14.45
C VAL A 69 -5.40 -10.98 -15.84
N GLU A 70 -4.17 -10.75 -16.30
CA GLU A 70 -3.90 -10.26 -17.65
C GLU A 70 -4.44 -11.17 -18.77
N LYS A 71 -4.65 -12.46 -18.47
CA LYS A 71 -5.20 -13.43 -19.42
C LYS A 71 -6.71 -13.63 -19.31
N LEU A 72 -7.36 -13.01 -18.32
CA LEU A 72 -8.81 -13.07 -18.15
C LEU A 72 -9.52 -12.13 -19.13
N ASP A 73 -10.84 -12.28 -19.23
CA ASP A 73 -11.66 -11.40 -20.07
C ASP A 73 -11.70 -9.96 -19.54
N VAL A 74 -12.23 -9.05 -20.36
CA VAL A 74 -12.30 -7.62 -20.04
C VAL A 74 -13.23 -7.38 -18.84
N GLU A 75 -14.33 -8.12 -18.75
CA GLU A 75 -15.34 -7.96 -17.69
C GLU A 75 -14.76 -8.28 -16.31
N MET A 76 -14.05 -9.41 -16.18
CA MET A 76 -13.36 -9.84 -14.97
C MET A 76 -12.27 -8.85 -14.54
N LYS A 77 -11.53 -8.28 -15.51
CA LYS A 77 -10.52 -7.24 -15.23
C LYS A 77 -11.17 -5.97 -14.69
N GLU A 78 -12.26 -5.50 -15.31
CA GLU A 78 -12.99 -4.31 -14.88
C GLU A 78 -13.61 -4.47 -13.49
N HIS A 79 -14.19 -5.65 -13.22
CA HIS A 79 -14.70 -6.02 -11.90
C HIS A 79 -13.60 -5.93 -10.84
N ARG A 80 -12.43 -6.52 -11.10
CA ARG A 80 -11.28 -6.46 -10.20
C ARG A 80 -10.83 -5.02 -9.95
N LEU A 81 -10.73 -4.19 -10.98
CA LEU A 81 -10.33 -2.78 -10.85
C LEU A 81 -11.33 -1.98 -10.01
N THR A 82 -12.62 -2.26 -10.16
CA THR A 82 -13.69 -1.63 -9.37
C THR A 82 -13.53 -1.97 -7.88
N LEU A 83 -13.33 -3.27 -7.55
CA LEU A 83 -13.08 -3.71 -6.19
C LEU A 83 -11.83 -3.05 -5.58
N ILE A 84 -10.75 -2.92 -6.35
CA ILE A 84 -9.52 -2.24 -5.89
C ILE A 84 -9.81 -0.78 -5.55
N ARG A 85 -10.55 -0.07 -6.42
CA ARG A 85 -10.90 1.34 -6.22
C ARG A 85 -11.71 1.53 -4.94
N GLU A 86 -12.78 0.75 -4.78
CA GLU A 86 -13.65 0.82 -3.60
C GLU A 86 -12.90 0.54 -2.30
N ARG A 87 -11.99 -0.45 -2.31
CA ARG A 87 -11.20 -0.79 -1.11
C ARG A 87 -10.24 0.33 -0.74
N LYS A 88 -9.59 0.97 -1.72
CA LYS A 88 -8.70 2.12 -1.51
C LYS A 88 -9.45 3.31 -0.95
N GLU A 89 -10.65 3.61 -1.46
CA GLU A 89 -11.50 4.69 -0.93
C GLU A 89 -11.89 4.44 0.53
N LYS A 90 -12.34 3.22 0.86
CA LYS A 90 -12.70 2.83 2.23
C LYS A 90 -11.50 2.88 3.18
N GLN A 91 -10.30 2.56 2.71
CA GLN A 91 -9.07 2.67 3.50
C GLN A 91 -8.62 4.12 3.68
N ASN A 92 -8.74 4.98 2.66
CA ASN A 92 -8.39 6.40 2.75
C ASN A 92 -9.28 7.19 3.72
N VAL A 93 -10.56 6.81 3.87
CA VAL A 93 -11.45 7.42 4.86
C VAL A 93 -11.01 7.16 6.30
N LEU A 94 -10.35 6.03 6.57
CA LEU A 94 -9.81 5.67 7.89
C LEU A 94 -8.44 6.31 8.18
N VAL A 95 -7.82 6.98 7.20
CA VAL A 95 -6.54 7.71 7.33
C VAL A 95 -6.77 9.23 7.30
N LYS A 96 -8.00 9.71 7.52
CA LYS A 96 -8.22 11.15 7.76
C LYS A 96 -7.43 11.59 9.00
N PRO A 97 -6.72 12.72 8.93
CA PRO A 97 -5.76 13.11 9.96
C PRO A 97 -6.49 13.34 11.28
N ALA A 98 -6.03 12.67 12.34
CA ALA A 98 -6.22 13.18 13.68
C ALA A 98 -5.48 14.52 13.74
N THR A 99 -6.21 15.63 13.59
CA THR A 99 -5.76 16.92 14.08
C THR A 99 -5.98 16.92 15.59
N ASP A 100 -5.20 16.11 16.30
CA ASP A 100 -5.09 16.22 17.74
C ASP A 100 -3.93 17.18 17.99
N ASN A 101 -4.33 18.41 18.29
CA ASN A 101 -3.48 19.48 18.77
C ASN A 101 -2.93 19.10 20.16
N ASP A 102 -1.85 18.33 20.20
CA ASP A 102 -0.99 18.20 21.38
C ASP A 102 0.34 18.94 21.11
N SER A 103 0.25 20.22 21.43
CA SER A 103 1.28 21.25 21.38
C SER A 103 2.32 21.07 22.50
N SER A 104 3.19 20.06 22.40
CA SER A 104 4.36 20.01 23.31
C SER A 104 5.64 19.31 22.84
N ILE A 105 5.71 18.65 21.67
CA ILE A 105 6.95 17.95 21.25
C ILE A 105 7.49 18.34 19.86
N ILE A 106 6.76 19.13 19.05
CA ILE A 106 7.21 19.55 17.70
C ILE A 106 7.70 21.02 17.65
N SER A 107 8.04 21.62 18.80
CA SER A 107 8.64 22.98 18.82
C SER A 107 10.16 23.00 18.59
N SER A 108 10.86 21.87 18.64
CA SER A 108 12.34 21.85 18.65
C SER A 108 12.99 21.41 17.35
N ILE A 109 12.24 20.84 16.39
CA ILE A 109 12.84 20.36 15.14
C ILE A 109 12.57 21.32 13.98
N TYR A 110 11.39 21.95 13.94
CA TYR A 110 11.05 22.93 12.90
C TYR A 110 11.78 24.27 13.05
N SER A 111 12.32 24.58 14.23
CA SER A 111 13.09 25.82 14.46
C SER A 111 14.52 25.77 13.87
N VAL A 112 15.07 24.59 13.59
CA VAL A 112 16.45 24.47 13.08
C VAL A 112 16.54 24.63 11.56
N LEU A 113 15.53 24.15 10.83
CA LEU A 113 15.56 24.13 9.35
C LEU A 113 14.96 25.38 8.69
N TRP A 114 14.29 26.26 9.44
CA TRP A 114 13.72 27.51 8.92
C TRP A 114 14.61 28.75 9.17
N MET A 115 15.67 28.63 9.99
CA MET A 115 16.42 29.80 10.47
C MET A 115 17.68 30.17 9.66
N SER A 116 18.10 29.40 8.65
CA SER A 116 19.08 29.88 7.67
C SER A 116 18.36 30.41 6.44
N GLY A 117 17.76 31.59 6.61
CA GLY A 117 16.93 32.26 5.60
C GLY A 117 17.68 32.87 4.42
N PHE A 118 16.90 33.68 3.68
CA PHE A 118 17.31 34.73 2.73
C PHE A 118 17.54 34.25 1.28
N GLU A 119 16.96 34.81 0.21
CA GLU A 119 16.11 35.99 0.02
C GLU A 119 15.33 35.85 -1.31
N SER A 120 14.22 36.57 -1.41
CA SER A 120 13.44 36.85 -2.61
C SER A 120 14.17 37.79 -3.58
N ALA A 121 14.16 37.52 -4.89
CA ALA A 121 14.06 38.55 -5.96
C ALA A 121 14.00 37.92 -7.36
N ASP A 122 13.33 38.64 -8.24
CA ASP A 122 12.95 38.33 -9.61
C ASP A 122 14.11 38.16 -10.62
N SER A 123 13.74 37.53 -11.74
CA SER A 123 14.12 37.86 -13.12
C SER A 123 15.56 37.68 -13.62
N GLU A 124 15.58 37.03 -14.79
CA GLU A 124 16.46 37.23 -15.93
C GLU A 124 17.75 36.41 -16.08
N GLU A 125 17.83 35.89 -17.30
CA GLU A 125 18.87 35.13 -17.95
C GLU A 125 20.23 35.83 -17.88
N TYR A 126 21.32 35.08 -17.69
CA TYR A 126 22.47 35.25 -18.55
C TYR A 126 23.37 34.02 -18.57
N SER A 127 23.90 33.82 -19.76
CA SER A 127 24.66 32.73 -20.33
C SER A 127 26.05 32.48 -19.74
N ASP A 128 26.54 31.28 -20.05
CA ASP A 128 27.94 30.92 -20.28
C ASP A 128 28.94 31.04 -19.11
N PHE A 129 29.30 29.88 -18.55
CA PHE A 129 30.73 29.55 -18.52
C PHE A 129 30.98 28.04 -18.47
N ASN A 130 31.36 27.54 -19.64
CA ASN A 130 32.31 26.48 -19.95
C ASN A 130 33.13 25.87 -18.78
N GLY A 131 33.36 24.55 -18.83
CA GLY A 131 34.62 23.99 -18.33
C GLY A 131 34.52 22.73 -17.48
N SER A 132 34.52 21.58 -18.15
CA SER A 132 35.45 20.45 -17.92
C SER A 132 36.10 20.21 -16.54
N TYR A 133 35.97 18.94 -16.14
CA TYR A 133 37.04 18.02 -15.71
C TYR A 133 37.40 17.86 -14.21
N TYR A 134 37.21 16.61 -13.78
CA TYR A 134 38.09 15.72 -13.01
C TYR A 134 38.16 15.76 -11.47
N TYR A 135 37.83 14.57 -10.93
CA TYR A 135 38.49 13.78 -9.87
C TYR A 135 39.20 14.49 -8.71
N ILE A 136 38.74 14.12 -7.51
CA ILE A 136 39.59 13.53 -6.47
C ILE A 136 38.83 12.38 -5.81
#